data_AF-A0AAD3CQ07-F1
#
_entry.id   AF-A0AAD3CQ07-F1
#
_cell.length_a   1.000
_cell.length_b   1.000
_cell.length_c   1.000
_cell.angle_alpha   90.00
_cell.angle_beta   90.00
_cell.angle_gamma   90.00
#
_symmetry.space_group_name_H-M   'P 1'
#
loop_
_entity.id
_entity.type
_entity.pdbx_description
1 polymer ?
#
loop_
_entity_poly.entity_id
_entity_poly.type
_entity_poly.pdbx_seq_one_letter_code
_entity_poly.pdbx_strand_id
1 'polypeptide(L)'
;MEPHEFRIGIIDTTRYCRCGREGAEPCNFHLFPSTAYDHLRKSNTSAIPAIGWTQIMRELFCGVHDEACILNRLRGQEDTLVRYISTFMDTEYLKSVTLTVPARQVGKIWGGDVIRFNHPRPSDWETICENVGKGEEESNPSTYPNDYVAWTRCGQLEFPLPNGRKVNMMPFIFGDVNSLPEDLKCYHECIMKCPMQDSNGNEATGKVCYLTVHESFVNPQETQRRSGLHIEAPGTAFSKAPGFDPATEHHWGVGFYYGTDKFHGGIFMASSVAKTSRLFDAVVDNSIPGIVDAHGGCEYLRRCLGQGGTELEANELIWMTDRTIHEAIPQETAGIRQFFRLVGPDISHWFAKHSTTNPLVPLPKDIVVVEEDKFRSIS
;
A
#
# COMPACT_ATOMS: atom_id res chain seq x y z
N MET A 1 11.52 40.60 -24.68
CA MET A 1 11.23 39.22 -24.26
C MET A 1 10.34 39.34 -23.05
N GLU A 2 9.05 39.09 -23.22
CA GLU A 2 8.09 39.11 -22.12
C GLU A 2 8.08 37.75 -21.39
N PRO A 3 7.79 37.72 -20.08
CA PRO A 3 7.78 36.48 -19.32
C PRO A 3 6.54 35.66 -19.66
N HIS A 4 6.73 34.39 -20.00
CA HIS A 4 5.64 33.44 -20.17
C HIS A 4 4.94 33.18 -18.83
N GLU A 5 3.70 33.65 -18.68
CA GLU A 5 2.79 33.21 -17.63
C GLU A 5 2.50 31.72 -17.77
N PHE A 6 2.89 30.93 -16.76
CA PHE A 6 2.40 29.56 -16.61
C PHE A 6 0.92 29.59 -16.20
N ARG A 7 0.03 29.27 -17.13
CA ARG A 7 -1.38 29.00 -16.83
C ARG A 7 -1.51 27.56 -16.33
N ILE A 8 -1.90 27.40 -15.07
CA ILE A 8 -2.39 26.14 -14.51
C ILE A 8 -3.76 25.89 -15.17
N GLY A 9 -3.78 25.04 -16.20
CA GLY A 9 -5.01 24.62 -16.87
C GLY A 9 -5.68 23.50 -16.09
N ILE A 10 -6.93 23.71 -15.66
CA ILE A 10 -7.83 22.60 -15.28
C ILE A 10 -8.10 21.81 -16.56
N ILE A 11 -7.78 20.52 -16.57
CA ILE A 11 -8.16 19.64 -17.68
C ILE A 11 -9.67 19.54 -17.68
N ASP A 12 -10.32 20.20 -18.64
CA ASP A 12 -11.75 20.05 -18.90
C ASP A 12 -12.00 18.70 -19.57
N THR A 13 -12.20 17.67 -18.74
CA THR A 13 -12.46 16.31 -19.18
C THR A 13 -13.82 16.16 -19.88
N THR A 14 -14.71 17.16 -19.81
CA THR A 14 -16.01 17.11 -20.48
C THR A 14 -15.90 17.24 -22.00
N ARG A 15 -14.86 17.92 -22.51
CA ARG A 15 -14.62 18.04 -23.96
C ARG A 15 -14.11 16.76 -24.63
N TYR A 16 -13.57 15.82 -23.85
CA TYR A 16 -12.94 14.60 -24.38
C TYR A 16 -13.88 13.39 -24.37
N CYS A 17 -15.08 13.52 -23.79
CA CYS A 17 -16.05 12.43 -23.73
C CYS A 17 -17.22 12.67 -24.68
N ARG A 18 -17.37 11.82 -25.72
CA ARG A 18 -18.57 11.79 -26.58
C ARG A 18 -19.79 11.12 -25.91
N CYS A 19 -19.82 11.04 -24.58
CA CYS A 19 -20.88 10.40 -23.81
C CYS A 19 -22.20 11.19 -23.77
N GLY A 20 -22.30 12.32 -24.48
CA GLY A 20 -23.56 13.04 -24.70
C GLY A 20 -24.41 12.52 -25.87
N ARG A 21 -24.05 11.41 -26.52
CA ARG A 21 -24.90 10.78 -27.55
C ARG A 21 -25.84 9.76 -26.91
N GLU A 22 -27.14 9.85 -27.22
CA GLU A 22 -28.12 8.84 -26.84
C GLU A 22 -27.61 7.43 -27.21
N GLY A 23 -27.53 6.54 -26.21
CA GLY A 23 -27.08 5.15 -26.38
C GLY A 23 -25.60 4.87 -26.10
N ALA A 24 -24.78 5.85 -25.71
CA ALA A 24 -23.41 5.59 -25.26
C ALA A 24 -23.40 5.06 -23.81
N GLU A 25 -22.68 3.96 -23.55
CA GLU A 25 -22.44 3.49 -22.18
C GLU A 25 -21.73 4.61 -21.38
N PRO A 26 -22.08 4.78 -20.08
CA PRO A 26 -21.47 5.80 -19.24
C PRO A 26 -19.94 5.62 -19.24
N CYS A 27 -19.24 6.64 -19.71
CA CYS A 27 -17.78 6.63 -19.70
C CYS A 27 -17.34 6.66 -18.23
N ASN A 28 -16.55 5.68 -17.80
CA ASN A 28 -16.04 5.62 -16.44
C ASN A 28 -15.06 6.78 -16.20
N PHE A 29 -15.56 7.95 -15.82
CA PHE A 29 -14.75 9.13 -15.44
C PHE A 29 -13.88 8.88 -14.20
N HIS A 30 -13.99 7.72 -13.56
CA HIS A 30 -13.13 7.25 -12.48
C HIS A 30 -11.76 6.72 -12.95
N LEU A 31 -11.48 6.76 -14.26
CA LEU A 31 -10.27 6.18 -14.86
C LEU A 31 -9.01 7.06 -14.77
N PHE A 32 -9.10 8.25 -14.17
CA PHE A 32 -7.94 9.10 -13.94
C PHE A 32 -7.63 9.14 -12.45
N PRO A 33 -6.34 9.08 -12.08
CA PRO A 33 -5.98 9.16 -10.69
C PRO A 33 -6.48 10.47 -10.11
N SER A 34 -7.09 10.34 -8.94
CA SER A 34 -7.69 11.44 -8.21
C SER A 34 -7.54 11.14 -6.73
N THR A 35 -7.51 12.20 -5.92
CA THR A 35 -7.55 12.01 -4.48
C THR A 35 -8.88 11.38 -4.09
N ALA A 36 -8.89 10.59 -3.02
CA ALA A 36 -10.14 10.05 -2.49
C ALA A 36 -11.10 11.19 -2.07
N TYR A 37 -10.57 12.34 -1.69
CA TYR A 37 -11.33 13.57 -1.44
C TYR A 37 -12.11 14.05 -2.67
N ASP A 38 -11.44 14.15 -3.83
CA ASP A 38 -12.08 14.58 -5.08
C ASP A 38 -13.16 13.59 -5.53
N HIS A 39 -12.92 12.29 -5.33
CA HIS A 39 -13.89 11.24 -5.63
C HIS A 39 -15.16 11.41 -4.77
N LEU A 40 -14.98 11.54 -3.45
CA LEU A 40 -16.09 11.68 -2.50
C LEU A 40 -16.91 12.96 -2.71
N ARG A 41 -16.24 14.07 -3.07
CA ARG A 41 -16.93 15.32 -3.42
C ARG A 41 -17.79 15.17 -4.68
N LYS A 42 -17.36 14.37 -5.66
CA LYS A 42 -18.10 14.13 -6.91
C LYS A 42 -19.26 13.16 -6.74
N SER A 43 -19.16 12.19 -5.82
CA SER A 43 -20.20 11.18 -5.60
C SER A 43 -21.42 11.67 -4.80
N ASN A 44 -21.45 12.93 -4.35
CA ASN A 44 -22.52 13.50 -3.50
C ASN A 44 -22.82 12.65 -2.24
N THR A 45 -21.90 11.78 -1.85
CA THR A 45 -21.97 11.02 -0.61
C THR A 45 -21.61 11.96 0.54
N SER A 46 -22.55 12.17 1.45
CA SER A 46 -22.37 13.01 2.63
C SER A 46 -21.17 12.54 3.48
N ALA A 47 -20.57 13.48 4.21
CA ALA A 47 -19.45 13.31 5.14
C ALA A 47 -19.61 12.09 6.07
N ILE A 48 -18.49 11.65 6.66
CA ILE A 48 -18.40 10.47 7.55
C ILE A 48 -19.69 10.27 8.36
N PRO A 49 -20.45 9.18 8.15
CA PRO A 49 -21.45 8.78 9.12
C PRO A 49 -20.67 8.36 10.36
N ALA A 50 -20.61 9.23 11.35
CA ALA A 50 -19.94 8.96 12.61
C ALA A 50 -20.76 8.04 13.52
N ILE A 51 -21.27 6.98 12.92
CA ILE A 51 -22.15 6.01 13.56
C ILE A 51 -21.35 5.38 14.72
N GLY A 52 -21.85 5.58 15.94
CA GLY A 52 -21.26 5.05 17.16
C GLY A 52 -20.22 5.96 17.83
N TRP A 53 -19.59 6.90 17.12
CA TRP A 53 -18.59 7.80 17.74
C TRP A 53 -19.24 8.79 18.71
N THR A 54 -20.42 9.32 18.39
CA THR A 54 -21.18 10.16 19.32
C THR A 54 -21.45 9.42 20.63
N GLN A 55 -21.76 8.11 20.57
CA GLN A 55 -22.02 7.31 21.77
C GLN A 55 -20.74 7.08 22.57
N ILE A 56 -19.63 6.74 21.93
CA ILE A 56 -18.32 6.57 22.59
C ILE A 56 -17.87 7.88 23.25
N MET A 57 -17.96 9.00 22.53
CA MET A 57 -17.61 10.33 23.06
C MET A 57 -18.52 10.72 24.22
N ARG A 58 -19.82 10.40 24.12
CA ARG A 58 -20.77 10.63 25.21
C ARG A 58 -20.40 9.83 26.44
N GLU A 59 -20.07 8.54 26.30
CA GLU A 59 -19.63 7.70 27.42
C GLU A 59 -18.34 8.23 28.05
N LEU A 60 -17.38 8.63 27.22
CA LEU A 60 -16.13 9.24 27.65
C LEU A 60 -16.37 10.53 28.46
N PHE A 61 -17.21 11.44 27.98
CA PHE A 61 -17.46 12.73 28.64
C PHE A 61 -18.48 12.66 29.78
N CYS A 62 -19.38 11.67 29.78
CA CYS A 62 -20.26 11.39 30.90
C CYS A 62 -19.50 10.74 32.07
N GLY A 63 -18.49 9.90 31.79
CA GLY A 63 -17.64 9.30 32.83
C GLY A 63 -16.76 10.31 33.57
N VAL A 64 -16.56 11.51 33.01
CA VAL A 64 -15.84 12.61 33.66
C VAL A 64 -16.83 13.46 34.45
N HIS A 65 -17.19 13.01 35.66
CA HIS A 65 -18.04 13.77 36.59
C HIS A 65 -17.31 14.88 37.36
N ASP A 66 -15.99 14.92 37.26
CA ASP A 66 -15.19 15.98 37.86
C ASP A 66 -15.43 17.30 37.12
N GLU A 67 -16.14 18.23 37.78
CA GLU A 67 -16.42 19.55 37.25
C GLU A 67 -15.16 20.40 37.03
N ALA A 68 -14.05 20.06 37.72
CA ALA A 68 -12.76 20.70 37.52
C ALA A 68 -12.01 20.17 36.28
N CYS A 69 -12.42 19.02 35.72
CA CYS A 69 -11.80 18.48 34.53
C CYS A 69 -12.15 19.30 33.29
N ILE A 70 -11.13 19.65 32.50
CA ILE A 70 -11.31 20.43 31.26
C ILE A 70 -12.23 19.74 30.25
N LEU A 71 -12.29 18.39 30.27
CA LEU A 71 -13.16 17.61 29.40
C LEU A 71 -14.64 17.75 29.75
N ASN A 72 -15.00 18.15 30.97
CA ASN A 72 -16.39 18.43 31.34
C ASN A 72 -17.00 19.54 30.46
N ARG A 73 -16.18 20.47 29.94
CA ARG A 73 -16.61 21.52 28.99
C ARG A 73 -17.02 20.99 27.62
N LEU A 74 -16.65 19.74 27.30
CA LEU A 74 -16.97 19.08 26.03
C LEU A 74 -18.25 18.24 26.11
N ARG A 75 -18.84 18.09 27.30
CA ARG A 75 -20.11 17.37 27.47
C ARG A 75 -21.23 18.07 26.70
N GLY A 76 -22.00 17.31 25.93
CA GLY A 76 -23.02 17.84 25.02
C GLY A 76 -22.47 18.42 23.71
N GLN A 77 -21.15 18.37 23.49
CA GLN A 77 -20.49 18.77 22.24
C GLN A 77 -20.05 17.57 21.39
N GLU A 78 -20.53 16.36 21.70
CA GLU A 78 -20.09 15.12 21.05
C GLU A 78 -20.29 15.19 19.54
N ASP A 79 -21.47 15.62 19.09
CA ASP A 79 -21.78 15.73 17.66
C ASP A 79 -20.92 16.78 16.96
N THR A 80 -20.59 17.88 17.64
CA THR A 80 -19.70 18.92 17.12
C THR A 80 -18.28 18.40 16.96
N LEU A 81 -17.75 17.72 17.98
CA LEU A 81 -16.41 17.13 17.97
C LEU A 81 -16.29 16.04 16.92
N VAL A 82 -17.30 15.16 16.87
CA VAL A 82 -17.41 14.13 15.87
C VAL A 82 -17.41 14.72 14.46
N ARG A 83 -18.19 15.79 14.21
CA ARG A 83 -18.19 16.50 12.93
C ARG A 83 -16.84 17.13 12.63
N TYR A 84 -16.18 17.72 13.63
CA TYR A 84 -14.87 18.32 13.46
C TYR A 84 -13.80 17.29 13.10
N ILE A 85 -13.70 16.19 13.85
CA ILE A 85 -12.77 15.08 13.55
C ILE A 85 -13.08 14.49 12.18
N SER A 86 -14.36 14.32 11.87
CA SER A 86 -14.80 13.83 10.57
C SER A 86 -14.37 14.73 9.42
N THR A 87 -14.58 16.03 9.59
CA THR A 87 -14.15 17.04 8.61
C THR A 87 -12.63 17.02 8.46
N PHE A 88 -11.88 16.94 9.57
CA PHE A 88 -10.42 16.86 9.55
C PHE A 88 -9.92 15.62 8.81
N MET A 89 -10.45 14.43 9.11
CA MET A 89 -10.07 13.21 8.39
C MET A 89 -10.42 13.32 6.90
N ASP A 90 -11.58 13.89 6.58
CA ASP A 90 -11.97 14.12 5.20
C ASP A 90 -11.03 15.12 4.49
N THR A 91 -10.65 16.23 5.14
CA THR A 91 -9.83 17.27 4.49
C THR A 91 -8.34 16.98 4.49
N GLU A 92 -7.81 16.26 5.47
CA GLU A 92 -6.36 16.04 5.61
C GLU A 92 -5.94 14.65 5.13
N TYR A 93 -6.67 13.60 5.52
CA TYR A 93 -6.26 12.24 5.18
C TYR A 93 -6.69 11.83 3.78
N LEU A 94 -7.88 12.23 3.32
CA LEU A 94 -8.34 11.81 1.99
C LEU A 94 -7.63 12.48 0.82
N LYS A 95 -7.00 13.64 1.04
CA LYS A 95 -6.10 14.25 0.05
C LYS A 95 -4.83 13.44 -0.14
N SER A 96 -4.51 12.62 0.84
CA SER A 96 -3.29 11.82 0.97
C SER A 96 -3.54 10.35 0.59
N VAL A 97 -4.74 10.05 0.08
CA VAL A 97 -5.08 8.77 -0.55
C VAL A 97 -5.28 9.04 -2.04
N THR A 98 -4.43 8.43 -2.85
CA THR A 98 -4.51 8.54 -4.32
C THR A 98 -5.16 7.29 -4.88
N LEU A 99 -6.34 7.45 -5.50
CA LEU A 99 -6.95 6.37 -6.28
C LEU A 99 -6.16 6.24 -7.58
N THR A 100 -5.72 5.03 -7.90
CA THR A 100 -4.88 4.70 -9.05
C THR A 100 -5.69 4.14 -10.20
N VAL A 101 -5.17 4.22 -11.43
CA VAL A 101 -5.78 3.53 -12.56
C VAL A 101 -5.52 2.03 -12.45
N PRO A 102 -6.53 1.16 -12.63
CA PRO A 102 -6.31 -0.28 -12.70
C PRO A 102 -5.26 -0.62 -13.77
N ALA A 103 -4.24 -1.41 -13.43
CA ALA A 103 -3.12 -1.75 -14.32
C ALA A 103 -3.56 -2.21 -15.71
N ARG A 104 -4.63 -3.03 -15.78
CA ARG A 104 -5.20 -3.57 -17.03
C ARG A 104 -5.73 -2.51 -18.00
N GLN A 105 -5.95 -1.28 -17.53
CA GLN A 105 -6.45 -0.15 -18.31
C GLN A 105 -5.31 0.78 -18.76
N VAL A 106 -4.11 0.64 -18.20
CA VAL A 106 -2.92 1.35 -18.67
C VAL A 106 -2.66 0.95 -20.13
N GLY A 107 -2.56 1.94 -21.02
CA GLY A 107 -2.33 1.74 -22.45
C GLY A 107 -3.54 1.30 -23.29
N LYS A 108 -4.69 0.92 -22.70
CA LYS A 108 -5.90 0.49 -23.43
C LYS A 108 -6.89 1.61 -23.75
N ILE A 109 -6.61 2.85 -23.36
CA ILE A 109 -7.50 3.98 -23.60
C ILE A 109 -7.31 4.48 -25.06
N TRP A 110 -7.87 3.68 -25.98
CA TRP A 110 -8.41 3.94 -27.32
C TRP A 110 -7.63 4.76 -28.39
N GLY A 111 -7.40 4.10 -29.54
CA GLY A 111 -7.94 4.62 -30.81
C GLY A 111 -7.11 5.63 -31.61
N GLY A 112 -5.78 5.61 -31.50
CA GLY A 112 -4.87 6.34 -32.40
C GLY A 112 -3.98 7.36 -31.69
N ASP A 113 -4.39 7.81 -30.51
CA ASP A 113 -3.55 8.57 -29.59
C ASP A 113 -3.23 7.64 -28.41
N VAL A 114 -2.00 7.15 -28.37
CA VAL A 114 -1.43 6.63 -27.12
C VAL A 114 -1.70 7.70 -26.07
N ILE A 115 -2.23 7.34 -24.90
CA ILE A 115 -2.06 8.21 -23.73
C ILE A 115 -0.56 8.29 -23.49
N ARG A 116 0.09 9.23 -24.18
CA ARG A 116 1.30 9.85 -23.70
C ARG A 116 0.77 10.75 -22.61
N PHE A 117 1.01 10.35 -21.35
CA PHE A 117 0.86 11.29 -20.26
C PHE A 117 1.70 12.51 -20.66
N ASN A 118 1.00 13.61 -20.98
CA ASN A 118 1.59 14.83 -21.55
C ASN A 118 2.34 15.63 -20.47
N HIS A 119 2.92 14.95 -19.49
CA HIS A 119 4.04 15.51 -18.77
C HIS A 119 5.28 15.19 -19.59
N PRO A 120 6.07 16.20 -19.99
CA PRO A 120 7.42 15.89 -20.46
C PRO A 120 8.03 15.03 -19.36
N ARG A 121 8.64 13.88 -19.73
CA ARG A 121 9.67 13.30 -18.87
C ARG A 121 10.54 14.50 -18.47
N PRO A 122 10.63 14.87 -17.17
CA PRO A 122 11.50 15.96 -16.80
C PRO A 122 12.86 15.60 -17.38
N SER A 123 13.46 16.50 -18.16
CA SER A 123 14.80 16.30 -18.72
C SER A 123 15.82 16.03 -17.61
N ASP A 124 15.43 16.32 -16.38
CA ASP A 124 16.21 16.28 -15.16
C ASP A 124 15.88 15.04 -14.29
N TRP A 125 15.20 14.01 -14.81
CA TRP A 125 14.91 12.80 -14.02
C TRP A 125 16.17 12.02 -13.65
N GLU A 126 17.17 11.97 -14.54
CA GLU A 126 18.51 11.46 -14.19
C GLU A 126 19.14 12.30 -13.07
N THR A 127 18.88 13.61 -13.05
CA THR A 127 19.34 14.55 -12.02
C THR A 127 18.61 14.37 -10.68
N ILE A 128 17.31 14.02 -10.68
CA ILE A 128 16.57 13.69 -9.46
C ILE A 128 17.12 12.41 -8.82
N CYS A 129 17.36 11.35 -9.62
CA CYS A 129 17.99 10.13 -9.11
C CYS A 129 19.44 10.36 -8.64
N GLU A 130 20.21 11.25 -9.29
CA GLU A 130 21.56 11.62 -8.85
C GLU A 130 21.58 12.51 -7.58
N ASN A 131 20.53 13.31 -7.36
CA ASN A 131 20.43 14.22 -6.22
C ASN A 131 19.81 13.58 -4.97
N VAL A 132 18.99 12.52 -5.10
CA VAL A 132 18.51 11.74 -3.94
C VAL A 132 19.69 11.09 -3.16
N GLY A 133 20.87 10.96 -3.79
CA GLY A 133 22.10 10.52 -3.14
C GLY A 133 23.02 11.63 -2.61
N LYS A 134 22.71 12.91 -2.83
CA LYS A 134 23.56 14.05 -2.45
C LYS A 134 22.72 15.03 -1.62
N GLY A 135 22.91 14.99 -0.30
CA GLY A 135 22.15 15.78 0.67
C GLY A 135 22.35 17.30 0.57
N GLU A 136 21.81 17.91 -0.49
CA GLU A 136 21.59 19.35 -0.59
C GLU A 136 20.09 19.65 -0.70
N GLU A 137 19.68 20.77 -0.11
CA GLU A 137 18.38 21.08 0.49
C GLU A 137 17.13 21.15 -0.43
N GLU A 138 16.00 20.82 0.21
CA GLU A 138 14.63 21.37 0.07
C GLU A 138 14.02 21.48 -1.34
N SER A 139 13.66 20.33 -1.92
CA SER A 139 12.50 20.25 -2.81
C SER A 139 11.44 19.33 -2.21
N ASN A 140 10.29 19.92 -1.90
CA ASN A 140 9.05 19.29 -1.41
C ASN A 140 8.79 17.90 -2.03
N PRO A 141 8.79 16.79 -1.27
CA PRO A 141 8.74 15.43 -1.84
C PRO A 141 7.33 14.96 -2.27
N SER A 142 6.45 15.84 -2.76
CA SER A 142 5.05 15.47 -3.07
C SER A 142 4.61 15.60 -4.54
N THR A 143 5.52 15.81 -5.50
CA THR A 143 5.13 15.89 -6.92
C THR A 143 5.53 14.63 -7.71
N TYR A 144 5.14 13.46 -7.20
CA TYR A 144 5.21 12.25 -8.02
C TYR A 144 4.13 12.32 -9.12
N PRO A 145 4.49 12.13 -10.40
CA PRO A 145 3.54 12.24 -11.49
C PRO A 145 2.42 11.20 -11.37
N ASN A 146 1.23 11.65 -11.77
CA ASN A 146 -0.08 11.02 -11.67
C ASN A 146 -0.26 9.69 -12.44
N ASP A 147 0.75 8.83 -12.53
CA ASP A 147 0.71 7.60 -13.35
C ASP A 147 0.91 6.33 -12.52
N TYR A 148 0.56 6.38 -11.23
CA TYR A 148 0.73 5.24 -10.34
C TYR A 148 -0.32 4.16 -10.60
N VAL A 149 0.15 2.91 -10.65
CA VAL A 149 -0.63 1.69 -10.49
C VAL A 149 -0.30 1.17 -9.10
N ALA A 150 -1.31 1.03 -8.23
CA ALA A 150 -1.08 0.49 -6.89
C ALA A 150 -0.66 -0.99 -6.94
N TRP A 151 -1.20 -1.76 -7.88
CA TRP A 151 -0.90 -3.18 -8.01
C TRP A 151 -1.28 -3.71 -9.40
N THR A 152 -0.72 -4.85 -9.78
CA THR A 152 -1.10 -5.57 -11.00
C THR A 152 -1.03 -7.07 -10.82
N ARG A 153 -1.68 -7.79 -11.72
CA ARG A 153 -1.52 -9.23 -11.91
C ARG A 153 -0.24 -9.50 -12.70
N CYS A 154 0.55 -10.48 -12.25
CA CYS A 154 1.80 -10.89 -12.85
C CYS A 154 1.73 -12.32 -13.42
N GLY A 155 0.75 -13.13 -13.01
CA GLY A 155 0.57 -14.47 -13.55
C GLY A 155 -0.10 -15.42 -12.57
N GLN A 156 0.28 -16.71 -12.66
CA GLN A 156 -0.23 -17.79 -11.83
C GLN A 156 0.93 -18.62 -11.28
N LEU A 157 0.86 -18.94 -9.99
CA LEU A 157 1.80 -19.84 -9.33
C LEU A 157 1.32 -21.29 -9.37
N GLU A 158 2.27 -22.19 -9.25
CA GLU A 158 1.99 -23.58 -8.89
C GLU A 158 2.64 -23.79 -7.53
N PHE A 159 1.81 -23.92 -6.49
CA PHE A 159 2.33 -24.13 -5.15
C PHE A 159 2.87 -25.56 -5.01
N PRO A 160 4.00 -25.76 -4.33
CA PRO A 160 4.47 -27.11 -4.01
C PRO A 160 3.49 -27.78 -3.03
N LEU A 161 3.61 -29.10 -2.87
CA LEU A 161 2.81 -29.82 -1.87
C LEU A 161 2.98 -29.19 -0.47
N PRO A 162 1.88 -28.88 0.23
CA PRO A 162 1.96 -28.32 1.58
C PRO A 162 2.71 -29.26 2.53
N ASN A 163 3.59 -28.70 3.36
CA ASN A 163 4.39 -29.42 4.34
C ASN A 163 4.53 -28.65 5.68
N GLY A 164 3.61 -27.72 5.96
CA GLY A 164 3.58 -26.95 7.21
C GLY A 164 4.72 -25.92 7.34
N ARG A 165 5.26 -25.44 6.21
CA ARG A 165 6.37 -24.48 6.19
C ARG A 165 5.91 -23.12 6.70
N LYS A 166 6.74 -22.49 7.54
CA LYS A 166 6.45 -21.18 8.11
C LYS A 166 7.73 -20.37 8.28
N VAL A 167 7.92 -19.41 7.39
CA VAL A 167 8.95 -18.37 7.47
C VAL A 167 8.35 -17.01 7.17
N ASN A 168 8.88 -15.95 7.78
CA ASN A 168 8.43 -14.60 7.52
C ASN A 168 9.62 -13.67 7.30
N MET A 169 9.64 -12.90 6.21
CA MET A 169 10.71 -11.95 5.88
C MET A 169 12.11 -12.58 5.96
N MET A 170 12.25 -13.85 5.56
CA MET A 170 13.51 -14.57 5.62
C MET A 170 14.45 -14.11 4.50
N PRO A 171 15.67 -13.63 4.81
CA PRO A 171 16.60 -13.19 3.78
C PRO A 171 17.12 -14.38 2.96
N PHE A 172 17.25 -14.18 1.64
CA PHE A 172 17.91 -15.11 0.73
C PHE A 172 18.49 -14.34 -0.46
N ILE A 173 19.41 -14.94 -1.21
CA ILE A 173 20.00 -14.32 -2.40
C ILE A 173 19.12 -14.65 -3.62
N PHE A 174 18.53 -13.63 -4.22
CA PHE A 174 17.66 -13.80 -5.39
C PHE A 174 18.47 -14.36 -6.58
N GLY A 175 17.94 -15.40 -7.23
CA GLY A 175 18.63 -16.15 -8.29
C GLY A 175 19.60 -17.24 -7.82
N ASP A 176 19.87 -17.36 -6.51
CA ASP A 176 20.67 -18.45 -5.95
C ASP A 176 19.82 -19.40 -5.09
N VAL A 177 19.42 -20.53 -5.67
CA VAL A 177 18.64 -21.57 -4.98
C VAL A 177 19.35 -22.16 -3.76
N ASN A 178 20.69 -22.13 -3.71
CA ASN A 178 21.44 -22.68 -2.58
C ASN A 178 21.44 -21.75 -1.36
N SER A 179 21.00 -20.51 -1.54
CA SER A 179 20.78 -19.56 -0.45
C SER A 179 19.50 -19.85 0.34
N LEU A 180 18.62 -20.72 -0.19
CA LEU A 180 17.40 -21.17 0.49
C LEU A 180 17.69 -22.42 1.35
N PRO A 181 17.10 -22.52 2.56
CA PRO A 181 17.01 -23.77 3.30
C PRO A 181 16.41 -24.91 2.47
N GLU A 182 16.87 -26.14 2.70
CA GLU A 182 16.52 -27.32 1.89
C GLU A 182 15.00 -27.53 1.76
N ASP A 183 14.26 -27.30 2.84
CA ASP A 183 12.80 -27.45 2.90
C ASP A 183 12.05 -26.36 2.10
N LEU A 184 12.70 -25.23 1.80
CA LEU A 184 12.13 -24.11 1.05
C LEU A 184 12.57 -24.07 -0.42
N LYS A 185 13.52 -24.90 -0.84
CA LYS A 185 13.94 -24.99 -2.27
C LYS A 185 12.79 -25.35 -3.21
N CYS A 186 11.75 -26.02 -2.73
CA CYS A 186 10.55 -26.30 -3.53
C CYS A 186 9.77 -25.04 -3.95
N TYR A 187 10.00 -23.89 -3.31
CA TYR A 187 9.43 -22.60 -3.71
C TYR A 187 10.28 -21.85 -4.75
N HIS A 188 11.41 -22.40 -5.18
CA HIS A 188 12.31 -21.76 -6.14
C HIS A 188 11.57 -21.36 -7.43
N GLU A 189 10.72 -22.23 -7.97
CA GLU A 189 9.93 -21.89 -9.17
C GLU A 189 8.94 -20.74 -8.94
N CYS A 190 8.31 -20.66 -7.75
CA CYS A 190 7.47 -19.53 -7.38
C CYS A 190 8.27 -18.22 -7.31
N ILE A 191 9.48 -18.28 -6.75
CA ILE A 191 10.39 -17.13 -6.64
C ILE A 191 10.80 -16.64 -8.04
N MET A 192 11.20 -17.56 -8.92
CA MET A 192 11.68 -17.20 -10.27
C MET A 192 10.55 -16.73 -11.21
N LYS A 193 9.28 -16.99 -10.87
CA LYS A 193 8.12 -16.39 -11.55
C LYS A 193 7.91 -14.90 -11.21
N CYS A 194 8.60 -14.38 -10.20
CA CYS A 194 8.52 -12.96 -9.84
C CYS A 194 9.55 -12.16 -10.66
N PRO A 195 9.12 -11.25 -11.57
CA PRO A 195 10.03 -10.36 -12.32
C PRO A 195 10.61 -9.26 -11.41
N MET A 196 11.41 -9.66 -10.42
CA MET A 196 11.95 -8.78 -9.39
C MET A 196 13.09 -7.91 -9.94
N GLN A 197 12.91 -6.60 -9.83
CA GLN A 197 13.97 -5.61 -10.03
C GLN A 197 14.22 -4.87 -8.71
N ASP A 198 15.37 -4.25 -8.55
CA ASP A 198 15.63 -3.31 -7.46
C ASP A 198 14.88 -1.99 -7.65
N SER A 199 14.98 -1.09 -6.67
CA SER A 199 14.43 0.28 -6.74
C SER A 199 14.94 1.10 -7.94
N ASN A 200 16.13 0.80 -8.45
CA ASN A 200 16.74 1.46 -9.61
C ASN A 200 16.35 0.81 -10.96
N GLY A 201 15.59 -0.28 -10.96
CA GLY A 201 15.16 -1.00 -12.17
C GLY A 201 16.16 -2.02 -12.71
N ASN A 202 17.23 -2.31 -11.97
CA ASN A 202 18.17 -3.38 -12.31
C ASN A 202 17.63 -4.73 -11.85
N GLU A 203 18.01 -5.82 -12.52
CA GLU A 203 17.69 -7.16 -12.05
C GLU A 203 18.14 -7.37 -10.59
N ALA A 204 17.28 -7.96 -9.77
CA ALA A 204 17.60 -8.22 -8.37
C ALA A 204 18.54 -9.43 -8.16
N THR A 205 18.96 -10.11 -9.23
CA THR A 205 19.85 -11.27 -9.17
C THR A 205 21.11 -10.96 -8.36
N GLY A 206 21.43 -11.82 -7.39
CA GLY A 206 22.57 -11.65 -6.48
C GLY A 206 22.31 -10.72 -5.29
N LYS A 207 21.14 -10.07 -5.20
CA LYS A 207 20.75 -9.24 -4.06
C LYS A 207 19.99 -10.03 -3.01
N VAL A 208 19.98 -9.52 -1.78
CA VAL A 208 19.19 -10.11 -0.68
C VAL A 208 17.73 -9.69 -0.83
N CYS A 209 16.83 -10.64 -1.05
CA CYS A 209 15.38 -10.45 -1.01
C CYS A 209 14.78 -11.18 0.20
N TYR A 210 13.49 -10.96 0.49
CA TYR A 210 12.86 -11.48 1.70
C TYR A 210 11.65 -12.35 1.38
N LEU A 211 11.69 -13.60 1.87
CA LEU A 211 10.66 -14.60 1.63
C LEU A 211 9.75 -14.76 2.85
N THR A 212 8.46 -14.73 2.62
CA THR A 212 7.44 -15.21 3.55
C THR A 212 6.70 -16.39 2.91
N VAL A 213 6.70 -17.53 3.60
CA VAL A 213 5.86 -18.69 3.28
C VAL A 213 5.10 -19.04 4.56
N HIS A 214 3.78 -19.12 4.49
CA HIS A 214 2.98 -19.56 5.62
C HIS A 214 1.96 -20.60 5.15
N GLU A 215 2.23 -21.86 5.50
CA GLU A 215 1.35 -22.99 5.23
C GLU A 215 0.65 -23.39 6.53
N SER A 216 -0.67 -23.26 6.60
CA SER A 216 -1.43 -23.66 7.78
C SER A 216 -2.85 -24.07 7.44
N PHE A 217 -3.48 -24.84 8.33
CA PHE A 217 -4.92 -25.02 8.31
C PHE A 217 -5.60 -23.71 8.75
N VAL A 218 -6.68 -23.31 8.07
CA VAL A 218 -7.48 -22.12 8.39
C VAL A 218 -8.94 -22.54 8.46
N ASN A 219 -9.63 -22.19 9.55
CA ASN A 219 -11.05 -22.48 9.70
C ASN A 219 -11.90 -21.50 8.87
N PRO A 220 -13.17 -21.85 8.59
CA PRO A 220 -14.12 -20.91 8.02
C PRO A 220 -14.23 -19.67 8.91
N GLN A 221 -14.38 -18.50 8.30
CA GLN A 221 -14.49 -17.20 8.97
C GLN A 221 -13.23 -16.74 9.71
N GLU A 222 -12.12 -17.47 9.61
CA GLU A 222 -10.81 -17.05 10.11
C GLU A 222 -9.93 -16.49 8.98
N THR A 223 -8.99 -15.64 9.37
CA THR A 223 -7.96 -15.10 8.48
C THR A 223 -6.60 -15.67 8.87
N GLN A 224 -5.78 -16.02 7.89
CA GLN A 224 -4.39 -16.47 8.14
C GLN A 224 -3.43 -15.31 8.43
N ARG A 225 -3.82 -14.10 8.02
CA ARG A 225 -3.06 -12.85 8.13
C ARG A 225 -3.92 -11.80 8.82
N ARG A 226 -3.33 -10.67 9.21
CA ARG A 226 -4.04 -9.60 9.93
C ARG A 226 -5.27 -9.14 9.15
N SER A 227 -6.41 -9.12 9.81
CA SER A 227 -7.67 -8.58 9.29
C SER A 227 -7.66 -7.05 9.26
N GLY A 228 -8.58 -6.46 8.49
CA GLY A 228 -8.69 -5.01 8.30
C GLY A 228 -7.71 -4.47 7.25
N LEU A 229 -7.99 -3.26 6.77
CA LEU A 229 -7.19 -2.59 5.76
C LEU A 229 -5.83 -2.21 6.30
N HIS A 230 -4.82 -2.45 5.47
CA HIS A 230 -3.47 -2.04 5.76
C HIS A 230 -2.61 -1.83 4.51
N ILE A 231 -1.46 -1.22 4.75
CA ILE A 231 -0.32 -1.12 3.83
C ILE A 231 0.91 -1.81 4.46
N GLU A 232 1.93 -2.10 3.65
CA GLU A 232 3.19 -2.75 4.11
C GLU A 232 4.27 -1.72 4.52
N ALA A 233 4.05 -0.43 4.23
CA ALA A 233 4.87 0.69 4.68
C ALA A 233 4.25 1.36 5.93
N PRO A 234 4.56 0.92 7.17
CA PRO A 234 4.01 1.55 8.36
C PRO A 234 4.41 3.03 8.43
N GLY A 235 3.57 3.86 9.07
CA GLY A 235 3.86 5.28 9.26
C GLY A 235 5.00 5.52 10.25
N THR A 236 5.30 6.79 10.49
CA THR A 236 6.41 7.33 11.32
C THR A 236 6.32 7.04 12.83
N ALA A 237 5.70 5.93 13.25
CA ALA A 237 5.24 5.73 14.62
C ALA A 237 6.30 5.23 15.63
N PHE A 238 7.45 4.70 15.23
CA PHE A 238 8.46 4.19 16.18
C PHE A 238 9.49 5.25 16.59
N SER A 239 9.05 6.39 17.13
CA SER A 239 9.88 7.52 17.61
C SER A 239 11.09 7.22 18.55
N LYS A 240 11.40 5.95 18.88
CA LYS A 240 12.43 5.57 19.86
C LYS A 240 13.40 4.46 19.45
N ALA A 241 13.29 3.87 18.25
CA ALA A 241 14.34 2.95 17.81
C ALA A 241 15.60 3.75 17.38
N PRO A 242 16.83 3.39 17.79
CA PRO A 242 18.03 4.02 17.26
C PRO A 242 18.07 3.82 15.74
N GLY A 243 18.10 4.92 14.98
CA GLY A 243 17.93 4.93 13.52
C GLY A 243 16.54 5.35 13.04
N PHE A 244 15.65 5.72 13.96
CA PHE A 244 14.30 6.17 13.65
C PHE A 244 14.20 7.70 13.75
N ASP A 245 14.15 8.39 12.61
CA ASP A 245 13.83 9.81 12.56
C ASP A 245 12.37 9.97 12.12
N PRO A 246 11.49 10.62 12.91
CA PRO A 246 10.17 11.01 12.44
C PRO A 246 10.32 11.80 11.12
N ALA A 247 9.61 11.38 10.06
CA ALA A 247 9.75 11.82 8.66
C ALA A 247 10.74 11.01 7.78
N THR A 248 11.37 9.96 8.29
CA THR A 248 12.04 8.95 7.43
C THR A 248 11.03 7.90 7.00
N GLU A 249 10.72 7.82 5.72
CA GLU A 249 9.75 6.85 5.18
C GLU A 249 10.23 5.40 5.39
N HIS A 250 9.34 4.53 5.86
CA HIS A 250 9.63 3.10 6.00
C HIS A 250 9.25 2.36 4.73
N HIS A 251 10.26 1.96 3.98
CA HIS A 251 10.04 1.21 2.76
C HIS A 251 10.18 -0.29 2.95
N TRP A 252 9.20 -1.02 2.41
CA TRP A 252 9.22 -2.48 2.27
C TRP A 252 9.23 -2.82 0.79
N GLY A 253 10.38 -2.65 0.16
CA GLY A 253 10.57 -2.87 -1.28
C GLY A 253 10.31 -1.63 -2.14
N VAL A 254 9.70 -0.55 -1.62
CA VAL A 254 9.49 0.78 -2.27
C VAL A 254 8.53 0.80 -3.48
N GLY A 255 8.54 -0.24 -4.33
CA GLY A 255 7.53 -0.54 -5.35
C GLY A 255 7.14 0.59 -6.31
N PHE A 256 7.73 0.62 -7.51
CA PHE A 256 7.33 1.52 -8.61
C PHE A 256 6.91 0.76 -9.86
N TYR A 257 5.86 1.26 -10.54
CA TYR A 257 5.36 0.72 -11.79
C TYR A 257 5.71 1.64 -12.96
N TYR A 258 6.50 1.16 -13.93
CA TYR A 258 6.92 1.95 -15.10
C TYR A 258 6.31 1.48 -16.42
N GLY A 259 5.29 0.63 -16.36
CA GLY A 259 4.61 0.04 -17.53
C GLY A 259 4.50 -1.48 -17.42
N THR A 260 3.89 -2.09 -18.45
CA THR A 260 3.77 -3.55 -18.52
C THR A 260 5.16 -4.18 -18.39
N ASP A 261 5.32 -5.06 -17.40
CA ASP A 261 6.52 -5.87 -17.14
C ASP A 261 7.76 -5.10 -16.64
N LYS A 262 7.60 -3.88 -16.10
CA LYS A 262 8.68 -3.13 -15.44
C LYS A 262 8.29 -2.72 -14.01
N PHE A 263 8.77 -3.51 -13.05
CA PHE A 263 8.46 -3.39 -11.63
C PHE A 263 9.74 -3.12 -10.86
N HIS A 264 9.92 -1.91 -10.34
CA HIS A 264 11.07 -1.61 -9.51
C HIS A 264 10.72 -1.91 -8.06
N GLY A 265 11.44 -2.84 -7.45
CA GLY A 265 11.17 -3.31 -6.10
C GLY A 265 9.74 -3.83 -5.90
N GLY A 266 9.17 -3.52 -4.74
CA GLY A 266 7.80 -3.83 -4.36
C GLY A 266 7.65 -5.24 -3.77
N ILE A 267 6.40 -5.72 -3.81
CA ILE A 267 5.97 -6.90 -3.09
C ILE A 267 5.18 -7.80 -4.05
N PHE A 268 5.66 -9.02 -4.23
CA PHE A 268 4.92 -10.07 -4.90
C PHE A 268 4.15 -10.89 -3.87
N MET A 269 2.90 -11.21 -4.17
CA MET A 269 2.02 -11.96 -3.26
C MET A 269 1.17 -12.96 -4.02
N ALA A 270 0.92 -14.12 -3.42
CA ALA A 270 -0.02 -15.11 -3.92
C ALA A 270 -0.59 -15.95 -2.76
N SER A 271 -1.73 -16.60 -3.00
CA SER A 271 -2.39 -17.50 -2.06
C SER A 271 -2.93 -18.72 -2.79
N SER A 272 -2.78 -19.92 -2.22
CA SER A 272 -3.32 -21.15 -2.81
C SER A 272 -4.86 -21.25 -2.72
N VAL A 273 -5.50 -20.35 -1.97
CA VAL A 273 -6.96 -20.30 -1.78
C VAL A 273 -7.48 -18.94 -2.25
N ALA A 274 -8.50 -18.99 -3.12
CA ALA A 274 -9.18 -17.83 -3.70
C ALA A 274 -9.91 -16.99 -2.65
N LYS A 275 -10.11 -15.70 -2.95
CA LYS A 275 -10.91 -14.75 -2.17
C LYS A 275 -10.48 -14.61 -0.70
N THR A 276 -9.20 -14.86 -0.43
CA THR A 276 -8.62 -14.72 0.92
C THR A 276 -7.84 -13.42 1.08
N SER A 277 -7.73 -12.63 0.01
CA SER A 277 -7.05 -11.33 -0.01
C SER A 277 -7.77 -10.41 -0.99
N ARG A 278 -7.76 -9.11 -0.70
CA ARG A 278 -8.32 -8.08 -1.59
C ARG A 278 -7.40 -6.88 -1.64
N LEU A 279 -7.21 -6.34 -2.84
CA LEU A 279 -6.41 -5.15 -3.10
C LEU A 279 -7.29 -4.02 -3.61
N PHE A 280 -6.89 -2.79 -3.32
CA PHE A 280 -7.55 -1.60 -3.80
C PHE A 280 -6.64 -0.89 -4.79
N ASP A 281 -7.23 -0.32 -5.83
CA ASP A 281 -6.53 0.59 -6.75
C ASP A 281 -6.33 1.94 -6.05
N ALA A 282 -5.57 1.92 -4.95
CA ALA A 282 -5.31 3.07 -4.10
C ALA A 282 -3.96 2.93 -3.38
N VAL A 283 -3.25 4.04 -3.26
CA VAL A 283 -2.04 4.17 -2.44
C VAL A 283 -2.25 5.22 -1.36
N VAL A 284 -1.62 5.03 -0.20
CA VAL A 284 -1.65 5.98 0.92
C VAL A 284 -0.29 6.66 1.03
N ASP A 285 -0.28 7.99 1.09
CA ASP A 285 0.88 8.74 1.53
C ASP A 285 1.02 8.61 3.06
N ASN A 286 1.88 7.70 3.48
CA ASN A 286 2.13 7.37 4.88
C ASN A 286 3.08 8.36 5.58
N SER A 287 3.52 9.43 4.91
CA SER A 287 4.25 10.55 5.54
C SER A 287 3.34 11.40 6.44
N ILE A 288 2.02 11.36 6.20
CA ILE A 288 1.04 12.13 6.96
C ILE A 288 0.87 11.52 8.36
N PRO A 289 1.18 12.26 9.44
CA PRO A 289 1.08 11.72 10.79
C PRO A 289 -0.33 11.24 11.12
N GLY A 290 -0.42 9.99 11.60
CA GLY A 290 -1.68 9.39 12.02
C GLY A 290 -2.59 8.92 10.88
N ILE A 291 -2.15 8.96 9.61
CA ILE A 291 -2.91 8.39 8.48
C ILE A 291 -2.83 6.86 8.37
N VAL A 292 -1.83 6.27 9.02
CA VAL A 292 -1.70 4.83 9.22
C VAL A 292 -1.19 4.60 10.64
N ASP A 293 -1.62 3.52 11.27
CA ASP A 293 -1.11 3.15 12.59
C ASP A 293 0.35 2.64 12.51
N ALA A 294 0.94 2.34 13.67
CA ALA A 294 2.31 1.83 13.79
C ALA A 294 2.58 0.49 13.06
N HIS A 295 1.53 -0.14 12.56
CA HIS A 295 1.56 -1.41 11.87
C HIS A 295 1.04 -1.28 10.43
N GLY A 296 0.80 -0.06 9.94
CA GLY A 296 0.26 0.21 8.61
C GLY A 296 -1.25 0.01 8.51
N GLY A 297 -1.96 -0.18 9.62
CA GLY A 297 -3.42 -0.30 9.64
C GLY A 297 -4.10 1.03 9.32
N CYS A 298 -5.13 0.96 8.49
CA CYS A 298 -5.81 2.14 7.93
C CYS A 298 -7.31 1.90 7.68
N GLU A 299 -7.95 1.09 8.53
CA GLU A 299 -9.34 0.63 8.36
C GLU A 299 -10.36 1.77 8.15
N TYR A 300 -10.16 2.92 8.79
CA TYR A 300 -11.05 4.08 8.63
C TYR A 300 -11.05 4.67 7.22
N LEU A 301 -10.08 4.31 6.37
CA LEU A 301 -10.04 4.68 4.95
C LEU A 301 -11.02 3.85 4.10
N ARG A 302 -11.57 2.73 4.58
CA ARG A 302 -12.40 1.82 3.76
C ARG A 302 -13.47 2.49 2.91
N ARG A 303 -14.18 3.44 3.51
CA ARG A 303 -15.27 4.18 2.86
C ARG A 303 -14.82 5.06 1.70
N CYS A 304 -13.53 5.41 1.63
CA CYS A 304 -13.00 6.28 0.59
C CYS A 304 -12.42 5.50 -0.60
N LEU A 305 -12.40 4.16 -0.54
CA LEU A 305 -11.79 3.30 -1.56
C LEU A 305 -12.75 2.88 -2.69
N GLY A 306 -14.00 3.36 -2.67
CA GLY A 306 -14.96 3.12 -3.76
C GLY A 306 -15.38 1.64 -3.90
N GLN A 307 -15.31 1.11 -5.13
CA GLN A 307 -15.97 -0.12 -5.64
C GLN A 307 -15.51 -1.47 -5.04
N GLY A 308 -15.42 -1.59 -3.71
CA GLY A 308 -15.31 -2.88 -3.02
C GLY A 308 -14.00 -3.64 -3.18
N GLY A 309 -12.99 -3.06 -3.83
CA GLY A 309 -11.68 -3.67 -4.08
C GLY A 309 -11.73 -4.87 -5.05
N THR A 310 -10.56 -5.40 -5.40
CA THR A 310 -10.43 -6.61 -6.22
C THR A 310 -9.98 -7.78 -5.35
N GLU A 311 -10.83 -8.80 -5.26
CA GLU A 311 -10.49 -10.08 -4.62
C GLU A 311 -9.56 -10.89 -5.54
N LEU A 312 -8.58 -11.57 -4.94
CA LEU A 312 -7.65 -12.41 -5.68
C LEU A 312 -8.19 -13.82 -5.87
N GLU A 313 -7.95 -14.40 -7.04
CA GLU A 313 -8.23 -15.81 -7.29
C GLU A 313 -7.12 -16.71 -6.71
N ALA A 314 -7.42 -18.00 -6.59
CA ALA A 314 -6.43 -18.98 -6.15
C ALA A 314 -5.25 -18.98 -7.11
N ASN A 315 -4.04 -19.04 -6.55
CA ASN A 315 -2.76 -19.09 -7.24
C ASN A 315 -2.40 -17.83 -8.04
N GLU A 316 -3.22 -16.78 -7.98
CA GLU A 316 -2.94 -15.54 -8.66
C GLU A 316 -1.71 -14.84 -8.07
N LEU A 317 -0.66 -14.68 -8.89
CA LEU A 317 0.51 -13.88 -8.54
C LEU A 317 0.22 -12.43 -8.86
N ILE A 318 0.34 -11.58 -7.85
CA ILE A 318 0.29 -10.12 -8.01
C ILE A 318 1.61 -9.48 -7.62
N TRP A 319 1.81 -8.26 -8.11
CA TRP A 319 2.77 -7.30 -7.62
C TRP A 319 2.02 -6.09 -7.06
N MET A 320 2.48 -5.54 -5.95
CA MET A 320 1.95 -4.31 -5.36
C MET A 320 3.07 -3.45 -4.75
N THR A 321 2.80 -2.16 -4.63
CA THR A 321 3.64 -1.24 -3.85
C THR A 321 3.49 -1.52 -2.35
N ASP A 322 4.43 -1.04 -1.54
CA ASP A 322 4.33 -1.11 -0.09
C ASP A 322 3.28 -0.15 0.50
N ARG A 323 2.84 0.85 -0.28
CA ARG A 323 1.77 1.80 0.07
C ARG A 323 0.39 1.38 -0.44
N THR A 324 0.28 0.23 -1.10
CA THR A 324 -0.98 -0.27 -1.64
C THR A 324 -1.89 -0.76 -0.54
N ILE A 325 -3.12 -0.25 -0.53
CA ILE A 325 -4.12 -0.69 0.45
C ILE A 325 -4.61 -2.08 0.07
N HIS A 326 -4.56 -2.99 1.04
CA HIS A 326 -5.04 -4.36 0.90
C HIS A 326 -5.57 -4.90 2.23
N GLU A 327 -6.26 -6.03 2.19
CA GLU A 327 -6.75 -6.74 3.37
C GLU A 327 -6.72 -8.26 3.20
N ALA A 328 -6.63 -8.95 4.33
CA ALA A 328 -6.91 -10.38 4.42
C ALA A 328 -8.42 -10.59 4.63
N ILE A 329 -9.02 -11.44 3.81
CA ILE A 329 -10.44 -11.80 3.88
C ILE A 329 -10.60 -13.14 4.60
N PRO A 330 -11.59 -13.30 5.50
CA PRO A 330 -11.90 -14.58 6.11
C PRO A 330 -12.17 -15.68 5.09
N GLN A 331 -11.64 -16.88 5.31
CA GLN A 331 -11.85 -18.00 4.39
C GLN A 331 -13.31 -18.49 4.47
N GLU A 332 -13.95 -18.76 3.34
CA GLU A 332 -15.33 -19.27 3.33
C GLU A 332 -15.42 -20.73 3.80
N THR A 333 -14.43 -21.55 3.44
CA THR A 333 -14.36 -22.98 3.75
C THR A 333 -13.13 -23.29 4.61
N ALA A 334 -13.09 -24.45 5.26
CA ALA A 334 -11.91 -24.88 6.01
C ALA A 334 -10.89 -25.51 5.06
N GLY A 335 -9.58 -25.36 5.33
CA GLY A 335 -8.57 -26.04 4.52
C GLY A 335 -7.15 -25.60 4.78
N ILE A 336 -6.20 -26.32 4.15
CA ILE A 336 -4.81 -25.92 4.11
C ILE A 336 -4.65 -24.76 3.12
N ARG A 337 -4.13 -23.64 3.62
CA ARG A 337 -3.78 -22.47 2.82
C ARG A 337 -2.27 -22.26 2.83
N GLN A 338 -1.71 -22.04 1.65
CA GLN A 338 -0.33 -21.61 1.46
C GLN A 338 -0.34 -20.14 1.04
N PHE A 339 0.31 -19.30 1.84
CA PHE A 339 0.53 -17.89 1.53
C PHE A 339 1.99 -17.68 1.14
N PHE A 340 2.21 -17.05 0.00
CA PHE A 340 3.52 -16.70 -0.52
C PHE A 340 3.63 -15.18 -0.63
N ARG A 341 4.74 -14.62 -0.13
CA ARG A 341 5.09 -13.23 -0.34
C ARG A 341 6.60 -13.10 -0.54
N LEU A 342 7.00 -12.37 -1.57
CA LEU A 342 8.39 -12.03 -1.86
C LEU A 342 8.53 -10.51 -1.86
N VAL A 343 9.36 -9.99 -0.97
CA VAL A 343 9.68 -8.55 -0.88
C VAL A 343 11.03 -8.31 -1.55
N GLY A 344 11.10 -7.22 -2.33
CA GLY A 344 12.32 -6.78 -2.98
C GLY A 344 13.46 -6.43 -2.02
N PRO A 345 14.66 -6.13 -2.55
CA PRO A 345 15.86 -5.96 -1.74
C PRO A 345 15.87 -4.68 -0.90
N ASP A 346 15.15 -3.65 -1.34
CA ASP A 346 15.14 -2.32 -0.74
C ASP A 346 14.20 -2.27 0.48
N ILE A 347 14.63 -2.81 1.62
CA ILE A 347 13.96 -2.63 2.91
C ILE A 347 14.81 -1.78 3.86
N SER A 348 14.15 -0.92 4.64
CA SER A 348 14.85 -0.09 5.64
C SER A 348 14.98 -0.77 7.01
N HIS A 349 14.01 -1.62 7.37
CA HIS A 349 13.88 -2.19 8.70
C HIS A 349 13.55 -3.68 8.65
N TRP A 350 14.12 -4.44 9.59
CA TRP A 350 13.83 -5.86 9.76
C TRP A 350 13.50 -6.17 11.23
N PHE A 351 12.30 -6.71 11.48
CA PHE A 351 11.79 -6.91 12.83
C PHE A 351 12.16 -8.30 13.35
N ALA A 352 13.18 -8.38 14.22
CA ALA A 352 13.80 -9.64 14.61
C ALA A 352 12.85 -10.63 15.30
N LYS A 353 11.92 -10.13 16.13
CA LYS A 353 10.93 -10.98 16.81
C LYS A 353 9.84 -11.53 15.89
N HIS A 354 9.67 -10.93 14.72
CA HIS A 354 8.59 -11.24 13.78
C HIS A 354 9.08 -11.83 12.46
N SER A 355 10.40 -11.93 12.29
CA SER A 355 11.04 -12.37 11.06
C SER A 355 11.89 -13.61 11.31
N THR A 356 12.13 -14.39 10.27
CA THR A 356 12.88 -15.65 10.34
C THR A 356 14.29 -15.42 9.84
N THR A 357 15.30 -15.67 10.67
CA THR A 357 16.71 -15.61 10.25
C THR A 357 17.03 -16.73 9.27
N ASN A 358 17.92 -16.45 8.30
CA ASN A 358 18.53 -17.48 7.47
C ASN A 358 20.03 -17.61 7.81
N PRO A 359 20.50 -18.73 8.37
CA PRO A 359 21.92 -18.90 8.68
C PRO A 359 22.83 -18.94 7.44
N LEU A 360 22.27 -19.13 6.24
CA LEU A 360 23.03 -19.12 4.97
C LEU A 360 23.24 -17.72 4.41
N VAL A 361 22.40 -16.74 4.79
CA VAL A 361 22.41 -15.39 4.24
C VAL A 361 22.26 -14.37 5.39
N PRO A 362 23.36 -13.70 5.80
CA PRO A 362 23.27 -12.64 6.79
C PRO A 362 22.48 -11.45 6.24
N LEU A 363 21.84 -10.69 7.14
CA LEU A 363 21.21 -9.44 6.75
C LEU A 363 22.27 -8.44 6.24
N PRO A 364 21.94 -7.66 5.19
CA PRO A 364 22.70 -6.47 4.81
C PRO A 364 22.98 -5.54 6.00
N LYS A 365 24.15 -4.90 6.03
CA LYS A 365 24.63 -4.10 7.17
C LYS A 365 23.89 -2.77 7.34
N ASP A 366 23.28 -2.30 6.28
CA ASP A 366 22.53 -1.05 6.15
C ASP A 366 21.08 -1.16 6.66
N ILE A 367 20.61 -2.38 6.96
CA ILE A 367 19.26 -2.60 7.46
C ILE A 367 19.21 -2.43 8.98
N VAL A 368 18.26 -1.64 9.44
CA VAL A 368 18.00 -1.45 10.86
C VAL A 368 17.26 -2.67 11.42
N VAL A 369 17.90 -3.40 12.33
CA VAL A 369 17.27 -4.52 13.04
C VAL A 369 16.49 -4.00 14.25
N VAL A 370 15.17 -4.18 14.22
CA VAL A 370 14.27 -3.79 15.30
C VAL A 370 13.99 -5.00 16.19
N GLU A 371 14.51 -4.95 17.42
CA GLU A 371 14.36 -6.02 18.44
C GLU A 371 13.05 -5.91 19.24
N GLU A 372 12.28 -4.85 19.03
CA GLU A 372 11.00 -4.64 19.71
C GLU A 372 9.92 -5.59 19.18
N ASP A 373 8.99 -5.96 20.07
CA ASP A 373 7.84 -6.73 19.66
C ASP A 373 6.80 -5.78 19.07
N LYS A 374 6.62 -5.87 17.75
CA LYS A 374 5.62 -5.12 16.99
C LYS A 374 4.24 -5.11 17.64
N PHE A 375 3.78 -6.18 18.31
CA PHE A 375 2.41 -6.24 18.84
C PHE A 375 2.28 -5.88 20.33
N ARG A 376 3.38 -5.56 21.01
CA ARG A 376 3.36 -5.40 22.47
C ARG A 376 2.83 -4.04 22.94
N SER A 377 2.71 -3.05 22.05
CA SER A 377 2.20 -1.70 22.36
C SER A 377 0.68 -1.54 22.29
N ILE A 378 -0.08 -2.64 22.12
CA ILE A 378 -1.55 -2.63 22.01
C ILE A 378 -2.22 -3.08 23.34
N SER A 379 -1.57 -2.88 24.48
CA SER A 379 -2.12 -3.23 25.81
C SER A 379 -2.74 -2.04 26.52
#